data_AF-A0A7K2DT35-F1
#
_entry.id   AF-A0A7K2DT35-F1
#
_cell.length_a   1.000
_cell.length_b   1.000
_cell.length_c   1.000
_cell.angle_alpha   90.00
_cell.angle_beta   90.00
_cell.angle_gamma   90.00
#
_symmetry.space_group_name_H-M   'P 1'
#
loop_
_entity.id
_entity.type
_entity.pdbx_description
1 polymer ?
#
loop_
_entity_poly.entity_id
_entity_poly.type
_entity_poly.pdbx_seq_one_letter_code
_entity_poly.pdbx_strand_id
1 'polypeptide(L)' 'MTLPLEGVKVLELAEYAFVPTCAAVLGEWGAEVVKVERLT' A
#
# COMPACT_ATOMS: atom_id res chain seq x y z
N MET A 1 0.80 -14.80 15.42
CA MET A 1 0.11 -13.53 15.75
C MET A 1 -0.25 -12.89 14.44
N THR A 2 -1.49 -12.41 14.28
CA THR A 2 -1.94 -11.77 13.04
C THR A 2 -1.52 -10.31 13.03
N LEU A 3 -1.15 -9.80 11.85
CA LEU A 3 -0.86 -8.37 11.71
C LEU A 3 -2.16 -7.56 11.65
N PRO A 4 -2.16 -6.28 12.06
CA PRO A 4 -3.38 -5.48 12.15
C PRO A 4 -4.19 -5.36 10.85
N LEU A 5 -3.54 -5.47 9.68
CA LEU A 5 -4.17 -5.35 8.35
C LEU A 5 -4.12 -6.66 7.55
N GLU A 6 -3.90 -7.80 8.20
CA GLU A 6 -3.91 -9.09 7.51
C GLU A 6 -5.25 -9.34 6.80
N GLY A 7 -5.18 -9.64 5.51
CA GLY A 7 -6.36 -9.84 4.64
C GLY A 7 -6.93 -8.56 4.00
N VAL A 8 -6.38 -7.38 4.32
CA VAL A 8 -6.75 -6.12 3.66
C VAL A 8 -5.97 -5.96 2.36
N LYS A 9 -6.67 -5.61 1.27
CA LYS A 9 -6.07 -5.25 -0.02
C LYS A 9 -6.14 -3.74 -0.22
N VAL A 10 -5.02 -3.12 -0.57
CA VAL A 10 -4.90 -1.67 -0.80
C VAL A 10 -4.47 -1.42 -2.24
N LEU A 11 -5.22 -0.58 -2.95
CA LEU A 11 -4.82 -0.09 -4.26
C LEU A 11 -4.19 1.30 -4.10
N GLU A 12 -2.91 1.41 -4.45
CA GLU A 12 -2.16 2.66 -4.37
C GLU A 12 -2.14 3.32 -5.76
N LEU A 13 -2.55 4.58 -5.84
CA LEU A 13 -2.64 5.37 -7.09
C LEU A 13 -1.84 6.68 -7.07
N ALA A 14 -1.24 7.06 -5.95
CA ALA A 14 -0.61 8.35 -5.80
C ALA A 14 0.81 8.38 -6.37
N GLU A 15 1.13 9.49 -7.01
CA GLU A 15 2.46 9.75 -7.56
C GLU A 15 3.32 10.53 -6.56
N TYR A 16 4.63 10.56 -6.80
CA TYR A 16 5.63 11.23 -5.95
C TYR A 16 5.72 10.64 -4.53
N ALA A 17 6.57 11.19 -3.66
CA ALA A 17 7.03 10.46 -2.48
C ALA A 17 6.03 10.38 -1.30
N PHE A 18 5.10 11.33 -1.18
CA PHE A 18 4.41 11.55 0.10
C PHE A 18 3.41 10.44 0.44
N VAL A 19 2.51 10.11 -0.50
CA VAL A 19 1.45 9.13 -0.27
C VAL A 19 1.92 7.68 -0.42
N PRO A 20 2.87 7.32 -1.32
CA PRO A 20 3.47 5.98 -1.34
C PRO A 20 4.14 5.59 -0.01
N THR A 21 4.61 6.56 0.78
CA THR A 21 5.16 6.29 2.13
C THR A 21 4.05 5.78 3.08
N CYS A 22 2.83 6.32 2.98
CA CYS A 22 1.69 5.80 3.73
C CYS A 22 1.37 4.36 3.33
N ALA A 23 1.38 4.07 2.02
CA ALA A 23 1.12 2.72 1.51
C ALA A 23 2.18 1.70 2.01
N ALA A 24 3.44 2.10 2.11
CA ALA A 24 4.50 1.26 2.69
C ALA A 24 4.20 0.87 4.14
N VAL A 25 3.80 1.84 4.98
CA VAL A 25 3.42 1.60 6.39
C VAL A 25 2.23 0.63 6.50
N LEU A 26 1.24 0.76 5.60
CA LEU A 26 0.11 -0.18 5.57
C LEU A 26 0.57 -1.61 5.22
N GLY A 27 1.54 -1.76 4.32
CA GLY A 27 2.15 -3.05 4.01
C GLY A 27 2.90 -3.66 5.19
N GLU A 28 3.65 -2.85 5.94
CA GLU A 28 4.33 -3.28 7.18
C GLU A 28 3.33 -3.77 8.25
N TRP A 29 2.11 -3.23 8.24
CA TRP A 29 1.02 -3.67 9.11
C TRP A 29 0.21 -4.84 8.55
N GLY A 30 0.63 -5.44 7.43
CA GLY A 30 0.09 -6.70 6.91
C GLY A 30 -0.87 -6.58 5.73
N ALA A 31 -1.04 -5.38 5.16
CA ALA A 31 -1.88 -5.21 3.97
C ALA A 31 -1.18 -5.71 2.70
N GLU A 32 -1.97 -6.26 1.77
CA GLU A 32 -1.53 -6.51 0.39
C GLU A 32 -1.68 -5.22 -0.42
N VAL A 33 -0.57 -4.52 -0.66
CA VAL A 33 -0.55 -3.24 -1.36
C VAL A 33 -0.17 -3.45 -2.82
N VAL A 34 -1.05 -3.05 -3.74
CA VAL A 34 -0.80 -3.06 -5.19
C VAL A 34 -0.70 -1.63 -5.68
N LYS A 35 0.48 -1.28 -6.20
CA LYS A 35 0.72 0.01 -6.84
C LYS A 35 0.26 -0.05 -8.30
N VAL A 36 -0.58 0.91 -8.68
CA VAL A 36 -0.97 1.13 -10.08
C VAL A 36 -0.35 2.43 -10.56
N GLU A 37 0.40 2.31 -11.65
CA GLU A 37 1.05 3.42 -12.35
C GLU A 37 0.41 3.63 -13.72
N ARG A 38 0.60 4.82 -14.29
CA ARG A 38 0.23 5.07 -15.68
C ARG A 38 1.12 4.26 -16.63
N LEU A 39 0.58 3.87 -17.78
CA LEU A 39 1.33 3.18 -18.85
C LEU A 39 2.24 4.12 -19.67
N THR A 40 2.18 5.42 -19.39
CA THR A 40 2.83 6.50 -20.17
C THR A 40 4.26 6.73 -19.77
#